data_AF-A0AA89BU22-F1
#
_entry.id   AF-A0AA89BU22-F1
#
_cell.length_a   1.000
_cell.length_b   1.000
_cell.length_c   1.000
_cell.angle_alpha   90.00
_cell.angle_beta   90.00
_cell.angle_gamma   90.00
#
_symmetry.space_group_name_H-M   'P 1'
#
loop_
_entity.id
_entity.type
_entity.pdbx_description
1 polymer ?
#
loop_
_entity_poly.entity_id
_entity_poly.type
_entity_poly.pdbx_seq_one_letter_code
_entity_poly.pdbx_strand_id
1 'polypeptide(L)'
;MIWNEDCEHLQSQPFYQIMKSHFSQPGKSEDSDLPKREKKRDLRKLSHRLRTFSKNIPKLRCLEFAEAGFYQLFQGRTSLDIGCFHCNVQIQSVRLSQDPWMEPLRWSPNCKFVENKKGSAFIRDARKIFELEGEGPDNVHTEIIIETFLLQHNQTDEKDGPMPLDKENMNYIEEDID
;
A
#
# COMPACT_ATOMS: atom_id res chain seq x y z
N MET A 1 -7.93 -49.99 -1.20
CA MET A 1 -6.91 -50.62 -2.05
C MET A 1 -7.15 -50.03 -3.43
N ILE A 2 -6.34 -49.13 -3.94
CA ILE A 2 -4.96 -49.37 -4.37
C ILE A 2 -4.17 -48.06 -4.17
N TRP A 3 -3.16 -48.11 -3.31
CA TRP A 3 -1.92 -47.35 -3.53
C TRP A 3 -1.21 -48.01 -4.70
N ASN A 4 -0.57 -47.19 -5.55
CA ASN A 4 0.66 -47.44 -6.31
C ASN A 4 0.70 -46.39 -7.45
N GLU A 5 1.81 -45.74 -7.83
CA GLU A 5 3.18 -46.24 -7.81
C GLU A 5 4.25 -45.14 -8.05
N ASP A 6 3.95 -43.84 -7.90
CA ASP A 6 4.81 -42.80 -8.51
C ASP A 6 5.86 -42.14 -7.59
N CYS A 7 6.12 -42.67 -6.39
CA CYS A 7 7.02 -41.99 -5.42
C CYS A 7 8.47 -42.51 -5.41
N GLU A 8 8.74 -43.73 -5.90
CA GLU A 8 10.12 -44.27 -5.95
C GLU A 8 10.90 -43.80 -7.19
N HIS A 9 10.22 -43.44 -8.28
CA HIS A 9 10.88 -43.01 -9.52
C HIS A 9 11.55 -41.63 -9.38
N LEU A 10 11.04 -40.77 -8.50
CA LEU A 10 11.61 -39.44 -8.25
C LEU A 10 12.93 -39.50 -7.46
N GLN A 11 13.14 -40.58 -6.68
CA GLN A 11 14.29 -40.72 -5.78
C GLN A 11 15.55 -41.24 -6.48
N SER A 12 15.40 -41.88 -7.64
CA SER A 12 16.50 -42.37 -8.48
C SER A 12 16.96 -41.36 -9.54
N GLN A 13 16.26 -40.24 -9.68
CA GLN A 13 16.64 -39.23 -10.68
C GLN A 13 17.95 -38.52 -10.29
N PRO A 14 18.87 -38.29 -11.25
CA PRO A 14 20.13 -37.59 -11.01
C PRO A 14 19.91 -36.21 -10.37
N PHE A 15 18.84 -35.54 -10.78
CA PHE A 15 18.40 -34.25 -10.25
C PHE A 15 18.12 -34.28 -8.73
N TYR A 16 17.46 -35.32 -8.24
CA TYR A 16 17.14 -35.46 -6.82
C TYR A 16 18.37 -35.77 -5.97
N GLN A 17 19.34 -36.51 -6.53
CA GLN A 17 20.63 -36.77 -5.88
C GLN A 17 21.52 -35.53 -5.84
N ILE A 18 21.45 -34.67 -6.86
CA ILE A 18 22.11 -33.35 -6.87
C ILE A 18 21.50 -32.43 -5.80
N MET A 19 20.17 -32.42 -5.66
CA MET A 19 19.47 -31.62 -4.64
C MET A 19 19.82 -32.07 -3.20
N LYS A 20 19.99 -33.38 -2.96
CA LYS A 20 20.41 -33.91 -1.65
C LYS A 20 21.87 -33.60 -1.30
N SER A 21 22.78 -33.62 -2.27
CA SER A 21 24.19 -33.30 -2.02
C SER A 21 24.44 -31.81 -1.76
N HIS A 22 23.59 -30.93 -2.30
CA HIS A 22 23.64 -29.49 -2.04
C HIS A 22 23.07 -29.05 -0.68
N PHE A 23 22.21 -29.87 -0.05
CA PHE A 23 21.50 -29.51 1.19
C PHE A 23 21.94 -30.27 2.44
N SER A 24 22.99 -31.10 2.35
CA SER A 24 23.57 -31.77 3.51
C SER A 24 24.82 -31.06 4.00
N GLN A 25 24.67 -29.81 4.46
CA GLN A 25 25.61 -29.24 5.43
C GLN A 25 24.84 -28.58 6.58
N PRO A 26 25.04 -29.01 7.83
CA PRO A 26 24.59 -28.24 8.98
C PRO A 26 25.52 -27.02 9.12
N GLY A 27 25.12 -25.91 8.50
CA GLY A 27 25.74 -24.61 8.70
C GLY A 27 25.61 -24.21 10.17
N LYS A 28 26.75 -24.09 10.85
CA LYS A 28 26.85 -23.64 12.24
C LYS A 28 26.26 -22.24 12.39
N SER A 29 25.55 -22.04 13.49
CA SER A 29 24.95 -20.80 13.94
C SER A 29 25.96 -19.66 14.11
N GLU A 30 25.81 -18.59 13.33
CA GLU A 30 26.22 -17.24 13.71
C GLU A 30 25.10 -16.26 13.31
N ASP A 31 24.02 -16.32 14.08
CA ASP A 31 22.81 -15.52 13.91
C ASP A 31 22.92 -14.22 14.75
N SER A 32 24.04 -13.48 14.62
CA SER A 32 24.31 -12.29 15.45
C SER A 32 24.26 -10.95 14.73
N ASP A 33 24.32 -10.88 13.39
CA ASP A 33 24.55 -9.61 12.69
C ASP A 33 23.59 -9.28 11.54
N LEU A 34 22.39 -9.89 11.53
CA LEU A 34 21.29 -9.33 10.75
C LEU A 34 20.75 -8.09 11.48
N PRO A 35 20.65 -6.91 10.81
CA PRO A 35 20.05 -5.74 11.43
C PRO A 35 18.65 -6.11 11.90
N LYS A 36 18.44 -6.03 13.22
CA LYS A 36 17.15 -6.31 13.85
C LYS A 36 16.08 -5.56 13.07
N ARG A 37 15.21 -6.30 12.36
CA ARG A 37 14.15 -5.73 11.53
C ARG A 37 13.43 -4.66 12.34
N GLU A 38 13.60 -3.40 11.96
CA GLU A 38 12.99 -2.29 12.69
C GLU A 38 11.49 -2.55 12.76
N LYS A 39 10.95 -2.62 13.99
CA LYS A 39 9.52 -2.85 14.20
C LYS A 39 8.75 -1.78 13.42
N LYS A 40 7.98 -2.19 12.42
CA LYS A 40 7.16 -1.29 11.59
C LYS A 40 6.32 -0.40 12.52
N ARG A 41 6.48 0.93 12.41
CA ARG A 41 5.80 1.89 13.28
C ARG A 41 4.29 1.80 13.03
N ASP A 42 3.50 1.63 14.10
CA ASP A 42 2.04 1.63 14.00
C ASP A 42 1.51 3.07 13.83
N LEU A 43 1.21 3.47 12.59
CA LEU A 43 0.77 4.83 12.25
C LEU A 43 -0.69 5.12 12.65
N ARG A 44 -1.43 4.15 13.22
CA ARG A 44 -2.74 4.41 13.83
C ARG A 44 -2.61 5.32 15.05
N LYS A 45 -1.46 5.29 15.73
CA LYS A 45 -1.17 6.13 16.90
C LYS A 45 -0.77 7.54 16.47
N LEU A 46 -1.45 8.55 17.02
CA LEU A 46 -1.13 9.97 16.78
C LEU A 46 0.34 10.30 17.06
N SER A 47 0.88 9.81 18.17
CA SER A 47 2.28 10.03 18.56
C SER A 47 3.28 9.48 17.56
N HIS A 48 2.96 8.39 16.86
CA HIS A 48 3.83 7.83 15.83
C HIS A 48 3.80 8.67 14.56
N ARG A 49 2.62 9.17 14.16
CA ARG A 49 2.49 10.11 13.03
C ARG A 49 3.25 11.41 13.30
N LEU A 50 3.11 11.99 14.49
CA LEU A 50 3.84 13.20 14.89
C LEU A 50 5.37 13.08 14.74
N ARG A 51 5.92 11.91 15.05
CA ARG A 51 7.38 11.64 14.94
C ARG A 51 7.88 11.59 13.50
N THR A 52 7.00 11.50 12.51
CA THR A 52 7.39 11.48 11.10
C THR A 52 7.71 12.88 10.57
N PHE A 53 7.15 13.93 11.19
CA PHE A 53 7.33 15.29 10.70
C PHE A 53 8.74 15.82 10.99
N SER A 54 9.29 16.49 9.98
CA SER A 54 10.59 17.11 9.99
C SER A 54 10.58 18.36 10.89
N LYS A 55 11.74 18.67 11.48
CA LYS A 55 11.88 19.76 12.47
C LYS A 55 11.60 21.15 11.90
N ASN A 56 11.66 21.32 10.57
CA ASN A 56 11.40 22.57 9.87
C ASN A 56 9.90 22.86 9.70
N ILE A 57 9.01 21.91 9.98
CA ILE A 57 7.56 22.13 9.95
C ILE A 57 7.10 22.68 11.31
N PRO A 58 6.32 23.78 11.36
CA PRO A 58 5.80 24.31 12.62
C PRO A 58 5.04 23.24 13.41
N LYS A 59 5.34 23.11 14.72
CA LYS A 59 4.78 22.05 15.57
C LYS A 59 3.25 21.99 15.56
N LEU A 60 2.60 23.15 15.55
CA LEU A 60 1.14 23.24 15.47
C LEU A 60 0.61 22.62 14.17
N ARG A 61 1.24 22.93 13.03
CA ARG A 61 0.88 22.34 11.73
C ARG A 61 1.11 20.83 11.73
N CYS A 62 2.22 20.34 12.30
CA CYS A 62 2.45 18.91 12.45
C CYS A 62 1.31 18.23 13.23
N LEU A 63 0.82 18.88 14.29
CA LEU A 63 -0.29 18.36 15.09
C LEU A 63 -1.58 18.32 14.28
N GLU A 64 -1.95 19.40 13.62
CA GLU A 64 -3.19 19.47 12.83
C GLU A 64 -3.20 18.42 11.70
N PHE A 65 -2.09 18.27 10.96
CA PHE A 65 -1.95 17.20 9.97
C PHE A 65 -2.01 15.80 10.61
N ALA A 66 -1.31 15.59 11.73
CA ALA A 66 -1.34 14.31 12.41
C ALA A 66 -2.73 13.94 12.93
N GLU A 67 -3.50 14.91 13.45
CA GLU A 67 -4.87 14.72 13.91
C GLU A 67 -5.83 14.37 12.77
N ALA A 68 -5.64 14.98 11.59
CA ALA A 68 -6.34 14.63 10.37
C ALA A 68 -5.93 13.28 9.76
N GLY A 69 -4.98 12.57 10.38
CA GLY A 69 -4.57 11.22 10.01
C GLY A 69 -3.33 11.18 9.12
N PHE A 70 -2.64 12.30 8.91
CA PHE A 70 -1.46 12.36 8.07
C PHE A 70 -0.15 12.08 8.82
N TYR A 71 0.80 11.54 8.09
CA TYR A 71 2.21 11.43 8.48
C TYR A 71 3.08 11.88 7.31
N GLN A 72 4.28 12.40 7.57
CA GLN A 72 5.22 12.77 6.51
C GLN A 72 5.87 11.51 5.92
N LEU A 73 5.87 11.40 4.59
CA LEU A 73 6.43 10.27 3.85
C LEU A 73 7.95 10.30 3.83
N PHE A 74 8.54 11.45 3.51
CA PHE A 74 9.99 11.62 3.36
C PHE A 74 10.47 12.87 4.11
N GLN A 75 11.44 12.70 5.01
CA GLN A 75 12.11 13.81 5.69
C GLN A 75 13.24 14.38 4.81
N GLY A 76 13.64 15.63 5.10
CA GLY A 76 14.80 16.25 4.44
C GLY A 76 14.55 16.79 3.03
N ARG A 77 13.30 16.77 2.55
CA ARG A 77 12.86 17.47 1.34
C ARG A 77 12.36 18.88 1.68
N THR A 78 12.45 19.77 0.70
CA THR A 78 11.88 21.13 0.78
C THR A 78 10.35 21.09 0.73
N SER A 79 9.78 20.15 -0.02
CA SER A 79 8.34 19.89 -0.06
C SER A 79 7.87 19.09 1.15
N LEU A 80 6.63 19.32 1.57
CA LEU A 80 5.94 18.47 2.52
C LEU A 80 5.15 17.41 1.73
N ASP A 81 5.56 16.16 1.84
CA ASP A 81 4.87 15.01 1.25
C ASP A 81 4.21 14.23 2.39
N ILE A 82 2.90 14.03 2.35
CA ILE A 82 2.11 13.42 3.43
C ILE A 82 1.33 12.20 2.95
N GLY A 83 1.14 11.23 3.83
CA GLY A 83 0.31 10.04 3.61
C GLY A 83 -0.75 9.90 4.70
N CYS A 84 -1.96 9.45 4.36
CA CYS A 84 -2.99 9.13 5.35
C CYS A 84 -2.80 7.69 5.85
N PHE A 85 -2.82 7.47 7.16
CA PHE A 85 -2.68 6.12 7.73
C PHE A 85 -3.88 5.20 7.44
N HIS A 86 -5.04 5.78 7.07
CA HIS A 86 -6.31 5.05 6.97
C HIS A 86 -6.73 4.80 5.51
N CYS A 87 -6.84 5.85 4.69
CA CYS A 87 -7.21 5.70 3.28
C CYS A 87 -6.01 5.54 2.34
N ASN A 88 -4.78 5.55 2.89
CA ASN A 88 -3.52 5.39 2.15
C ASN A 88 -3.26 6.43 1.05
N VAL A 89 -4.07 7.49 0.98
CA VAL A 89 -3.82 8.58 0.03
C VAL A 89 -2.50 9.26 0.35
N GLN A 90 -1.73 9.55 -0.70
CA GLN A 90 -0.45 10.24 -0.62
C GLN A 90 -0.54 11.53 -1.41
N ILE A 91 -0.12 12.63 -0.80
CA ILE A 91 -0.20 13.97 -1.35
C ILE A 91 1.21 14.55 -1.31
N GLN A 92 1.74 14.90 -2.47
CA GLN A 92 3.06 15.49 -2.60
C GLN A 92 2.96 17.01 -2.61
N SER A 93 4.00 17.68 -2.10
CA SER A 93 4.10 19.14 -2.13
C SER A 93 2.87 19.87 -1.56
N VAL A 94 2.29 19.34 -0.47
CA VAL A 94 1.19 20.00 0.23
C VAL A 94 1.67 21.34 0.79
N ARG A 95 0.84 22.37 0.65
CA ARG A 95 1.13 23.68 1.23
C ARG A 95 0.77 23.68 2.70
N LEU A 96 1.60 24.33 3.52
CA LEU A 96 1.31 24.47 4.94
C LEU A 96 0.03 25.25 5.23
N SER A 97 -0.52 26.03 4.28
CA SER A 97 -1.78 26.74 4.42
C SER A 97 -3.03 25.91 4.13
N GLN A 98 -2.90 24.71 3.56
CA GLN A 98 -4.06 23.86 3.25
C GLN A 98 -4.72 23.31 4.51
N ASP A 99 -6.04 23.13 4.47
CA ASP A 99 -6.80 22.52 5.58
C ASP A 99 -6.54 21.00 5.61
N PRO A 100 -5.92 20.47 6.69
CA PRO A 100 -5.63 19.05 6.79
C PRO A 100 -6.85 18.13 6.73
N TRP A 101 -8.05 18.62 7.03
CA TRP A 101 -9.27 17.81 6.98
C TRP A 101 -9.91 17.77 5.59
N MET A 102 -9.60 18.76 4.74
CA MET A 102 -10.15 18.86 3.38
C MET A 102 -9.30 18.07 2.38
N GLU A 103 -7.98 18.09 2.54
CA GLU A 103 -7.06 17.39 1.65
C GLU A 103 -7.39 15.89 1.45
N PRO A 104 -7.63 15.06 2.49
CA PRO A 104 -7.96 13.66 2.27
C PRO A 104 -9.27 13.47 1.50
N LEU A 105 -10.23 14.40 1.59
CA LEU A 105 -11.52 14.29 0.91
C LEU A 105 -11.45 14.66 -0.56
N ARG A 106 -10.51 15.53 -0.94
CA ARG A 106 -10.23 15.86 -2.33
C ARG A 106 -9.74 14.66 -3.12
N TRP A 107 -8.86 13.88 -2.49
CA TRP A 107 -8.17 12.76 -3.13
C TRP A 107 -8.75 11.38 -2.76
N SER A 108 -9.54 11.31 -1.69
CA SER A 108 -10.21 10.11 -1.19
C SER A 108 -11.53 10.49 -0.50
N PRO A 109 -12.58 10.83 -1.28
CA PRO A 109 -13.84 11.40 -0.77
C PRO A 109 -14.66 10.48 0.14
N ASN A 110 -14.21 9.22 0.29
CA ASN A 110 -14.82 8.19 1.13
C ASN A 110 -13.90 7.75 2.28
N CYS A 111 -12.94 8.59 2.70
CA CYS A 111 -12.06 8.28 3.82
C CYS A 111 -12.86 8.11 5.13
N LYS A 112 -13.07 6.85 5.55
CA LYS A 112 -13.87 6.52 6.74
C LYS A 112 -13.32 7.11 8.03
N PHE A 113 -12.01 7.33 8.12
CA PHE A 113 -11.42 8.03 9.26
C PHE A 113 -11.92 9.48 9.37
N VAL A 114 -11.95 10.21 8.27
CA VAL A 114 -12.44 11.60 8.25
C VAL A 114 -13.93 11.63 8.53
N GLU A 115 -14.71 10.72 7.92
CA GLU A 115 -16.14 10.60 8.20
C GLU A 115 -16.41 10.36 9.69
N ASN A 116 -15.68 9.43 10.32
CA ASN A 116 -15.84 9.15 11.74
C ASN A 116 -15.43 10.32 12.64
N LYS A 117 -14.50 11.19 12.20
CA LYS A 117 -14.01 12.33 12.98
C LYS A 117 -14.80 13.62 12.78
N LYS A 118 -15.32 13.85 11.59
CA LYS A 118 -15.94 15.12 11.18
C LYS A 118 -17.42 15.00 10.83
N GLY A 119 -17.91 13.78 10.61
CA GLY A 119 -19.30 13.49 10.27
C GLY A 119 -19.60 13.63 8.77
N SER A 120 -20.72 13.05 8.36
CA SER A 120 -21.18 13.04 6.96
C SER A 120 -21.58 14.43 6.45
N ALA A 121 -22.08 15.31 7.33
CA ALA A 121 -22.41 16.69 6.98
C ALA A 121 -21.16 17.46 6.49
N PHE A 122 -20.04 17.33 7.21
CA PHE A 122 -18.76 17.91 6.80
C PHE A 122 -18.32 17.42 5.42
N ILE A 123 -18.41 16.11 5.16
CA ILE A 123 -18.03 15.54 3.86
C ILE A 123 -18.92 16.10 2.74
N ARG A 124 -20.24 16.19 2.98
CA ARG A 124 -21.18 16.75 2.01
C ARG A 124 -20.86 18.21 1.69
N ASP A 125 -20.55 19.01 2.70
CA ASP A 125 -20.25 20.43 2.51
C ASP A 125 -18.88 20.62 1.82
N ALA A 126 -17.88 19.78 2.16
CA ALA A 126 -16.60 19.73 1.46
C ALA A 126 -16.76 19.42 -0.04
N ARG A 127 -17.62 18.45 -0.40
CA ARG A 127 -17.90 18.13 -1.81
C ARG A 127 -18.44 19.31 -2.59
N LYS A 128 -19.36 20.08 -2.00
CA LYS A 128 -19.90 21.30 -2.62
C LYS A 128 -18.82 22.36 -2.84
N ILE A 129 -17.91 22.52 -1.88
CA ILE A 129 -16.79 23.44 -2.01
C ILE A 129 -15.92 23.05 -3.21
N PHE A 130 -15.54 21.77 -3.31
CA PHE A 130 -14.72 21.28 -4.42
C PHE A 130 -15.40 21.42 -5.80
N GLU A 131 -16.71 21.20 -5.86
CA GLU A 131 -17.51 21.42 -7.07
C GLU A 131 -17.51 22.90 -7.50
N LEU A 132 -17.63 23.82 -6.54
CA LEU A 132 -17.57 25.26 -6.81
C LEU A 132 -16.16 25.75 -7.20
N GLU A 133 -15.12 25.10 -6.66
CA GLU A 133 -13.71 25.39 -6.99
C GLU A 133 -13.30 24.85 -8.37
N GLY A 134 -14.12 23.99 -9.00
CA GLY A 134 -13.76 23.29 -10.23
C GLY A 134 -12.69 22.21 -10.01
N GLU A 135 -12.53 21.75 -8.77
CA GLU A 135 -11.55 20.75 -8.34
C GLU A 135 -12.27 19.49 -7.87
N GLY A 136 -13.28 19.07 -8.64
CA GLY A 136 -14.04 17.86 -8.39
C GLY A 136 -13.17 16.60 -8.49
N PRO A 137 -13.59 15.48 -7.89
CA PRO A 137 -12.99 14.18 -8.16
C PRO A 137 -13.38 13.75 -9.57
N ASP A 138 -12.77 14.38 -10.57
CA ASP A 138 -12.81 13.90 -11.94
C ASP A 138 -12.10 12.55 -11.93
N ASN A 139 -12.67 11.55 -12.62
CA ASN A 139 -12.14 10.19 -12.68
C ASN A 139 -10.63 10.15 -13.04
N VAL A 140 -10.14 11.18 -13.71
CA VAL A 140 -8.73 11.44 -14.05
C VAL A 140 -7.83 11.55 -12.81
N HIS A 141 -8.25 12.21 -11.72
CA HIS A 141 -7.41 12.35 -10.53
C HIS A 141 -7.35 11.06 -9.70
N THR A 142 -8.44 10.29 -9.69
CA THR A 142 -8.44 8.96 -9.09
C THR A 142 -7.59 7.99 -9.91
N GLU A 143 -7.65 8.05 -11.23
CA GLU A 143 -6.78 7.29 -12.14
C GLU A 143 -5.30 7.65 -11.94
N ILE A 144 -4.94 8.93 -11.84
CA ILE A 144 -3.55 9.35 -11.56
C ILE A 144 -3.06 8.83 -10.21
N ILE A 145 -3.88 8.85 -9.16
CA ILE A 145 -3.51 8.31 -7.84
C ILE A 145 -3.38 6.79 -7.90
N ILE A 146 -4.28 6.08 -8.59
CA ILE A 146 -4.21 4.63 -8.78
C ILE A 146 -2.97 4.26 -9.60
N GLU A 147 -2.72 4.94 -10.72
CA GLU A 147 -1.51 4.73 -11.54
C GLU A 147 -0.24 5.02 -10.75
N THR A 148 -0.20 6.14 -10.01
CA THR A 148 0.94 6.48 -9.17
C THR A 148 1.14 5.45 -8.05
N PHE A 149 0.06 4.97 -7.43
CA PHE A 149 0.09 3.91 -6.42
C PHE A 149 0.57 2.57 -7.01
N LEU A 150 0.08 2.18 -8.18
CA LEU A 150 0.49 0.96 -8.88
C LEU A 150 1.96 1.04 -9.32
N LEU A 151 2.43 2.19 -9.81
CA LEU A 151 3.84 2.40 -10.18
C LEU A 151 4.78 2.39 -8.97
N GLN A 152 4.34 2.88 -7.82
CA GLN A 152 5.13 2.88 -6.58
C GLN A 152 5.12 1.51 -5.87
N HIS A 153 4.07 0.71 -6.04
CA HIS A 153 3.95 -0.63 -5.45
C HIS A 153 4.34 -1.78 -6.38
N ASN A 154 4.56 -1.55 -7.69
CA ASN A 154 5.18 -2.49 -8.62
C ASN A 154 6.73 -2.45 -8.62
N GLN A 155 7.37 -1.70 -7.71
CA GLN A 155 8.78 -1.94 -7.39
C GLN A 155 8.89 -3.06 -6.35
N THR A 156 8.35 -4.23 -6.67
CA THR A 156 8.88 -5.50 -6.16
C THR A 156 9.69 -6.09 -7.30
N ASP A 157 11.00 -6.06 -7.12
CA ASP A 157 12.04 -6.85 -7.78
C ASP A 157 11.65 -7.55 -9.09
N GLU A 158 12.29 -7.13 -10.18
CA GLU A 158 12.38 -7.88 -11.44
C GLU A 158 13.01 -9.27 -11.24
N LYS A 159 12.31 -10.22 -10.61
CA LYS A 159 12.58 -11.66 -10.68
C LYS A 159 11.27 -12.40 -10.42
N ASP A 160 10.49 -12.55 -11.48
CA ASP A 160 9.56 -13.65 -11.79
C ASP A 160 8.44 -13.08 -12.67
N GLY A 161 8.55 -13.28 -13.98
CA GLY A 161 7.58 -12.80 -14.96
C GLY A 161 6.20 -13.48 -14.81
N PRO A 162 5.13 -12.90 -15.38
CA PRO A 162 3.80 -13.49 -15.32
C PRO A 162 3.78 -14.85 -16.04
N MET A 163 3.21 -15.84 -15.35
CA MET A 163 2.91 -17.17 -15.86
C MET A 163 2.03 -17.05 -17.13
N PRO A 164 2.32 -17.77 -18.24
CA PRO A 164 1.50 -17.69 -19.45
C PRO A 164 0.09 -18.20 -19.16
N LEU A 165 -0.93 -17.43 -19.54
CA LEU A 165 -2.31 -17.90 -19.62
C LEU A 165 -2.43 -18.82 -20.84
N ASP A 166 -2.73 -20.08 -20.58
CA ASP A 166 -3.09 -21.10 -21.56
C ASP A 166 -4.46 -20.75 -22.18
N LYS A 167 -4.45 -20.57 -23.50
CA LYS A 167 -5.65 -20.22 -24.29
C LYS A 167 -6.40 -21.46 -24.75
N GLU A 168 -6.77 -22.38 -23.86
CA GLU A 168 -7.60 -23.53 -24.23
C GLU A 168 -8.56 -23.93 -23.11
N ASN A 169 -9.60 -23.10 -22.88
CA ASN A 169 -10.97 -23.57 -22.62
C ASN A 169 -11.92 -22.38 -22.36
N MET A 170 -12.41 -21.78 -23.45
CA MET A 170 -13.67 -21.03 -23.44
C MET A 170 -14.72 -21.88 -24.15
N ASN A 171 -15.47 -22.69 -23.40
CA ASN A 171 -16.79 -23.15 -23.83
C ASN A 171 -17.82 -22.49 -22.91
N TYR A 172 -18.50 -21.49 -23.47
CA TYR A 172 -19.73 -20.91 -22.96
C TYR A 172 -20.82 -21.98 -22.93
N ILE A 173 -21.52 -22.09 -21.79
CA ILE A 173 -22.87 -22.66 -21.73
C ILE A 173 -23.79 -21.44 -21.73
N GLU A 174 -24.48 -21.24 -22.84
CA GLU A 174 -25.64 -20.35 -22.95
C GLU A 174 -26.91 -21.21 -22.99
N GLU A 175 -27.93 -20.70 -22.30
CA GLU A 175 -29.37 -20.93 -22.48
C GLU A 175 -29.96 -22.26 -21.94
N ASP A 176 -30.63 -22.15 -20.79
CA ASP A 176 -32.03 -22.60 -20.58
C ASP A 176 -32.46 -22.21 -19.14
N ILE A 177 -33.31 -21.17 -19.03
CA ILE A 177 -34.13 -20.90 -17.84
C ILE A 177 -35.59 -21.01 -18.32
N ASP A 178 -36.26 -22.04 -17.79
CA ASP A 178 -37.71 -22.28 -17.89
C ASP A 178 -38.58 -21.12 -17.35
#